data_AF-A0AAU6DZN2-F1
#
_entry.id   AF-A0AAU6DZN2-F1
#
_cell.length_a   1.000
_cell.length_b   1.000
_cell.length_c   1.000
_cell.angle_alpha   90.00
_cell.angle_beta   90.00
_cell.angle_gamma   90.00
#
_symmetry.space_group_name_H-M   'P 1'
#
loop_
_entity.id
_entity.type
_entity.pdbx_description
1 polymer ?
#
loop_
_entity_poly.entity_id
_entity_poly.type
_entity_poly.pdbx_seq_one_letter_code
_entity_poly.pdbx_strand_id
1 'polypeptide(L)'
;MNAKPVHKISLKLAEDGRPLPLGRCARHAPELVVHGNAGAIIGTVTVGLRSGCYLVSLRNGPDLQTVRREHPEKVANLILTAQSGEGV
;
A
#
# COMPACT_ATOMS: atom_id res chain seq x y z
N MET A 1 30.44 -8.30 31.03
CA MET A 1 29.03 -8.18 31.48
C MET A 1 28.19 -7.83 30.25
N ASN A 2 27.46 -8.79 29.67
CA ASN A 2 26.70 -8.59 28.44
C ASN A 2 25.20 -8.45 28.76
N ALA A 3 24.61 -7.34 28.32
CA ALA A 3 23.20 -7.04 28.46
C ALA A 3 22.33 -8.01 27.64
N LYS A 4 21.21 -8.46 28.21
CA LYS A 4 20.24 -9.34 27.55
C LYS A 4 19.37 -8.54 26.57
N PRO A 5 19.02 -9.08 25.40
CA PRO A 5 18.10 -8.40 24.48
C PRO A 5 16.70 -8.36 25.09
N VAL A 6 16.14 -7.16 25.25
CA VAL A 6 14.71 -6.96 25.53
C VAL A 6 13.97 -7.14 24.22
N HIS A 7 13.31 -8.30 24.04
CA HIS A 7 12.41 -8.51 22.90
C HIS A 7 11.15 -7.66 23.11
N LYS A 8 11.01 -6.56 22.35
CA LYS A 8 9.76 -5.79 22.29
C LYS A 8 8.88 -6.36 21.19
N ILE A 9 7.72 -6.89 21.56
CA ILE A 9 6.65 -7.25 20.62
C ILE A 9 5.59 -6.15 20.70
N SER A 10 5.44 -5.39 19.62
CA SER A 10 4.38 -4.37 19.51
C SER A 10 3.11 -5.00 18.96
N LEU A 11 2.03 -4.98 19.75
CA LEU A 11 0.69 -5.43 19.35
C LEU A 11 -0.16 -4.22 18.95
N LYS A 12 -0.88 -4.31 17.83
CA LYS A 12 -2.01 -3.42 17.54
C LYS A 12 -3.31 -4.17 17.85
N LEU A 13 -4.14 -3.58 18.70
CA LEU A 13 -5.46 -4.09 19.05
C LEU A 13 -6.51 -3.42 18.16
N ALA A 14 -7.55 -4.15 17.79
CA ALA A 14 -8.76 -3.55 17.25
C ALA A 14 -9.53 -2.83 18.38
N GLU A 15 -10.48 -1.94 18.03
CA GLU A 15 -11.30 -1.21 19.03
C GLU A 15 -12.09 -2.13 19.96
N ASP A 16 -12.38 -3.36 19.52
CA ASP A 16 -13.06 -4.41 20.30
C ASP A 16 -12.11 -5.27 21.16
N GLY A 17 -10.82 -4.88 21.24
CA GLY A 17 -9.81 -5.55 22.06
C GLY A 17 -9.27 -6.85 21.48
N ARG A 18 -9.68 -7.25 20.27
CA ARG A 18 -9.16 -8.47 19.63
C ARG A 18 -7.75 -8.23 19.10
N PRO A 19 -6.81 -9.18 19.29
CA PRO A 19 -5.49 -9.10 18.70
C PRO A 19 -5.63 -9.24 17.18
N LEU A 20 -5.25 -8.21 16.43
CA LEU A 20 -5.11 -8.34 14.99
C LEU A 20 -3.96 -9.33 14.74
N PRO A 21 -4.14 -10.38 13.92
CA PRO A 21 -3.04 -11.27 13.57
C PRO A 21 -1.91 -10.42 12.96
N LEU A 22 -0.79 -10.32 13.68
CA LEU A 22 0.46 -9.66 13.25
C LEU A 22 1.15 -10.42 12.10
N GLY A 23 0.40 -11.20 11.32
CA GLY A 23 0.84 -11.73 10.05
C GLY A 23 0.77 -10.63 9.00
N ARG A 24 1.89 -9.90 8.83
CA ARG A 24 2.21 -9.09 7.63
C ARG A 24 1.73 -7.63 7.59
N CYS A 25 1.66 -6.94 8.73
CA CYS A 25 1.52 -5.47 8.76
C CYS A 25 2.90 -4.77 8.70
N ALA A 26 3.66 -5.03 7.64
CA ALA A 26 4.72 -4.16 7.17
C ALA A 26 4.58 -3.99 5.65
N ARG A 27 3.36 -3.69 5.18
CA ARG A 27 3.26 -2.92 3.95
C ARG A 27 3.41 -1.48 4.40
N HIS A 28 4.52 -0.87 4.02
CA HIS A 28 4.77 0.55 4.22
C HIS A 28 3.48 1.34 4.03
N ALA A 29 3.21 2.31 4.91
CA ALA A 29 2.10 3.21 4.68
C ALA A 29 2.22 3.73 3.24
N PRO A 30 1.18 3.63 2.42
CA PRO A 30 1.26 4.03 1.03
C PRO A 30 1.68 5.50 1.00
N GLU A 31 2.65 5.81 0.16
CA GLU A 31 3.12 7.19 -0.03
C GLU A 31 2.04 8.03 -0.70
N LEU A 32 1.16 7.39 -1.46
CA LEU A 32 -0.01 8.01 -2.05
C LEU A 32 -1.22 7.07 -1.97
N VAL A 33 -2.34 7.61 -1.50
CA VAL A 33 -3.66 6.98 -1.57
C VAL A 33 -4.48 7.76 -2.59
N VAL A 34 -5.08 7.05 -3.53
CA VAL A 34 -5.92 7.65 -4.56
C VAL A 34 -7.37 7.39 -4.22
N HIS A 35 -8.14 8.46 -4.15
CA HIS A 35 -9.59 8.41 -3.93
C HIS A 35 -10.32 8.66 -5.25
N GLY A 36 -11.40 7.91 -5.48
CA GLY A 36 -12.38 8.17 -6.53
C GLY A 36 -13.38 9.25 -6.11
N ASN A 37 -14.26 9.62 -7.02
CA ASN A 37 -15.19 10.75 -6.84
C ASN A 37 -16.17 10.56 -5.66
N ALA A 38 -16.51 9.31 -5.32
CA ALA A 38 -17.36 8.97 -4.18
C ALA A 38 -16.59 8.90 -2.83
N GLY A 39 -15.31 9.28 -2.81
CA GLY A 39 -14.44 9.21 -1.63
C GLY A 39 -13.85 7.80 -1.37
N ALA A 40 -14.26 6.80 -2.14
CA ALA A 40 -13.72 5.45 -2.04
C ALA A 40 -12.26 5.39 -2.48
N ILE A 41 -11.43 4.57 -1.81
CA ILE A 41 -10.05 4.33 -2.24
C ILE A 41 -10.07 3.47 -3.51
N ILE A 42 -9.52 4.00 -4.60
CA ILE A 42 -9.43 3.31 -5.89
C ILE A 42 -8.03 2.78 -6.17
N GLY A 43 -7.02 3.26 -5.43
CA GLY A 43 -5.68 2.73 -5.53
C GLY A 43 -4.74 3.24 -4.46
N THR A 44 -3.61 2.55 -4.32
CA THR A 44 -2.50 2.92 -3.45
C THR A 44 -1.20 2.80 -4.21
N VAL A 45 -0.27 3.72 -3.94
CA VAL A 45 1.08 3.70 -4.49
C VAL A 45 2.07 3.67 -3.34
N THR A 46 3.06 2.79 -3.44
CA THR A 46 4.14 2.62 -2.46
C THR A 46 5.48 2.52 -3.18
N VAL A 47 6.56 3.09 -2.67
CA VAL A 47 7.89 2.81 -3.24
C VAL A 47 8.44 1.51 -2.66
N GLY A 48 8.84 0.58 -3.53
CA GLY A 48 9.48 -0.67 -3.14
C GLY A 48 10.88 -0.41 -2.60
N LEU A 49 11.12 -0.74 -1.33
CA LEU A 49 12.40 -0.46 -0.66
C LEU A 49 13.65 -1.00 -1.37
N ARG A 50 13.57 -2.19 -1.98
CA ARG A 50 14.74 -2.83 -2.60
C ARG A 50 15.02 -2.35 -4.02
N SER A 51 13.96 -2.03 -4.77
CA SER A 51 14.07 -1.68 -6.19
C SER A 51 13.95 -0.19 -6.45
N GLY A 52 13.42 0.59 -5.49
CA GLY A 52 13.06 1.99 -5.70
C GLY A 52 11.91 2.20 -6.69
N CYS A 53 11.30 1.12 -7.19
CA CYS A 53 10.17 1.18 -8.12
C CYS A 53 8.88 1.57 -7.39
N TYR A 54 7.95 2.18 -8.12
CA TYR A 54 6.58 2.37 -7.64
C TYR A 54 5.82 1.05 -7.73
N LEU A 55 5.11 0.72 -6.65
CA LEU A 55 4.21 -0.42 -6.55
C LEU A 55 2.79 0.14 -6.48
N VAL A 56 2.00 -0.15 -7.51
CA VAL A 56 0.66 0.39 -7.70
C VAL A 56 -0.35 -0.74 -7.51
N SER A 57 -1.23 -0.59 -6.52
CA SER A 57 -2.35 -1.49 -6.28
C SER A 57 -3.64 -0.75 -6.54
N LEU A 58 -4.47 -1.27 -7.44
CA LEU A 58 -5.74 -0.67 -7.83
C LEU A 58 -6.88 -1.56 -7.33
N ARG A 59 -7.99 -0.96 -6.88
CA ARG A 59 -9.11 -1.70 -6.26
C ARG A 59 -9.78 -2.69 -7.22
N ASN A 60 -9.99 -2.27 -8.47
CA ASN A 60 -10.63 -3.06 -9.52
C ASN A 60 -9.67 -3.31 -10.70
N GLY A 61 -8.37 -3.12 -10.49
CA GLY A 61 -7.35 -3.35 -11.53
C GLY A 61 -6.76 -4.76 -11.46
N PRO A 62 -5.84 -5.09 -12.38
CA PRO A 62 -5.05 -6.31 -12.26
C PRO A 62 -4.20 -6.28 -10.96
N ASP A 63 -3.61 -7.43 -10.62
CA ASP A 63 -2.69 -7.58 -9.49
C ASP A 63 -1.60 -6.48 -9.44
N LEU A 64 -0.96 -6.35 -8.27
CA LEU A 64 0.06 -5.35 -7.96
C LEU A 64 1.00 -5.05 -9.15
N GLN A 65 0.89 -3.83 -9.69
CA GLN A 65 1.71 -3.40 -10.81
C GLN A 65 3.02 -2.76 -10.33
N THR A 66 4.12 -3.11 -10.97
CA THR A 66 5.43 -2.51 -10.69
C THR A 66 5.79 -1.53 -11.79
N VAL A 67 5.97 -0.27 -11.43
CA VAL A 67 6.38 0.81 -12.34
C VAL A 67 7.79 1.26 -11.97
N ARG A 68 8.66 1.28 -12.97
CA ARG A 68 10.04 1.73 -12.84
C ARG A 68 10.11 3.21 -12.45
N ARG A 69 11.07 3.58 -11.61
CA ARG A 69 11.20 4.95 -11.08
C ARG A 69 11.47 5.98 -12.17
N GLU A 70 12.08 5.55 -13.27
CA GLU A 70 12.39 6.38 -14.43
C GLU A 70 11.14 6.80 -15.22
N HIS A 71 9.99 6.18 -14.95
CA HIS A 71 8.73 6.40 -15.65
C HIS A 71 7.56 6.71 -14.71
N PRO A 72 7.65 7.76 -13.86
CA PRO A 72 6.58 8.10 -12.92
C PRO A 72 5.25 8.40 -13.60
N GLU A 73 5.27 8.89 -14.85
CA GLU A 73 4.08 9.17 -15.66
C GLU A 73 3.19 7.93 -15.87
N LYS A 74 3.79 6.73 -15.89
CA LYS A 74 3.02 5.49 -16.04
C LYS A 74 2.15 5.20 -14.81
N VAL A 75 2.53 5.67 -13.62
CA VAL A 75 1.70 5.55 -12.42
C VAL A 75 0.40 6.34 -12.59
N ALA A 76 0.50 7.57 -13.10
CA ALA A 76 -0.68 8.40 -13.37
C ALA A 76 -1.60 7.77 -14.42
N ASN A 77 -1.05 7.24 -15.51
CA ASN A 77 -1.83 6.58 -16.56
C ASN A 77 -2.60 5.36 -16.03
N LEU A 78 -1.98 4.56 -15.15
CA LEU A 78 -2.63 3.42 -14.51
C LEU A 78 -3.80 3.85 -13.62
N ILE A 79 -3.61 4.92 -12.85
CA ILE A 79 -4.65 5.49 -11.99
C ILE A 79 -5.82 6.03 -12.82
N LEU A 80 -5.53 6.81 -13.87
CA LEU A 80 -6.56 7.39 -14.74
C LEU A 80 -7.37 6.31 -15.46
N THR A 81 -6.71 5.24 -15.90
CA THR A 81 -7.39 4.09 -16.54
C THR A 81 -8.31 3.38 -15.54
N ALA A 82 -7.89 3.26 -14.28
CA ALA A 82 -8.72 2.67 -13.22
C ALA A 82 -9.94 3.53 -12.86
N GLN A 83 -9.82 4.86 -12.94
CA GLN A 83 -10.94 5.79 -12.73
C GLN A 83 -11.99 5.70 -13.84
N SER A 84 -11.56 5.60 -15.10
CA SER A 84 -12.48 5.46 -16.24
C SER A 84 -13.25 4.14 -16.25
N GLY A 85 -12.78 3.12 -15.52
CA GLY A 85 -13.45 1.83 -15.37
C GLY A 85 -14.51 1.79 -14.24
N GLU A 86 -14.66 2.84 -13.44
CA GLU A 86 -15.67 2.91 -12.36
C GLU A 86 -17.10 3.26 -12.86
N GLY A 87 -17.28 3.36 -14.18
CA GLY A 87 -18.55 3.68 -14.83
C GLY A 87 -18.98 2.63 -15.84
N VAL A 88 -19.40 1.45 -15.38
CA VAL A 88 -20.36 0.54 -16.05
C VAL A 88 -21.25 -0.08 -15.00
#